data_AF-A0AAD5WNE5-F1
#
_entry.id   AF-A0AAD5WNE5-F1
#
_cell.length_a   1.000
_cell.length_b   1.000
_cell.length_c   1.000
_cell.angle_alpha   90.00
_cell.angle_beta   90.00
_cell.angle_gamma   90.00
#
_symmetry.space_group_name_H-M   'P 1'
#
loop_
_entity.id
_entity.type
_entity.pdbx_description
1 polymer ?
#
loop_
_entity_poly.entity_id
_entity_poly.type
_entity_poly.pdbx_seq_one_letter_code
_entity_poly.pdbx_strand_id
1 'polypeptide(L)'
;MLIVPYIHSLTPSSLVIQHDFYEFLQSNRRLIDKVSSRMSATNGSTGTAAVSVPTTQKAVVIKQTGKSWSIAVDSSFPVPVPKEGEALVRLSCTGVCHSDLSGFNGGWVRQATCSVPGHEGIGRIISYHPSTNTASPLADGTVLPPVGSKIGVPLIRKPCEKCNICLLPDGEVMCPHTGFHGMQVDGTFQQYMTVATSYMVPIPEGVDEVLAAPVLCGGVTSYKAIKKSGARKGEWLVVAGAGGGLGIFAVQYGVALGLRVIGIDTGKEKKGAVLGLGAEGFVDYMEETGDLLPKKILDMTDGGAHAVLVIAPSENTYNQSLEYARVQGTIVCVGLPHEDVRLRVPPGLVLHHDLTIKGSMVGTRRDIREAMEFVEKGLVKPTVLVHEMGEVEEVFRKMERNEVLGRAVLKLEFPYFQEGTKEQAQEQSAFHYCGLMTGTLGKEEQPAQLSVKVQVGPSLPLASQDLQLPIHQQRPKNAALKQLRRNRVINYSTQLIVSKSTPQKLGVVQTPFLISILYIRQSH
;
A
#
# COMPACT_ATOMS: atom_id res chain seq x y z
N MET A 1 23.16 72.74 17.55
CA MET A 1 23.75 71.68 18.40
C MET A 1 22.96 70.41 18.12
N LEU A 2 23.46 69.59 17.18
CA LEU A 2 24.06 68.24 17.40
C LEU A 2 22.93 67.17 17.31
N ILE A 3 22.84 66.22 16.37
CA ILE A 3 23.74 65.60 15.39
C ILE A 3 22.88 65.02 14.22
N VAL A 4 23.36 65.15 12.98
CA VAL A 4 23.03 64.36 11.75
C VAL A 4 24.39 63.78 11.31
N PRO A 5 24.60 62.53 10.79
CA PRO A 5 23.99 61.94 9.57
C PRO A 5 23.78 60.39 9.64
N TYR A 6 23.06 59.67 8.76
CA TYR A 6 23.15 59.56 7.30
C TYR A 6 21.89 58.89 6.75
N ILE A 7 21.25 59.54 5.78
CA ILE A 7 20.30 58.93 4.83
C ILE A 7 21.14 58.56 3.60
N HIS A 8 21.11 57.29 3.17
CA HIS A 8 21.59 56.90 1.85
C HIS A 8 20.66 55.87 1.17
N SER A 9 20.24 56.27 -0.04
CA SER A 9 19.83 55.47 -1.20
C SER A 9 18.74 54.41 -1.02
N LEU A 10 17.50 54.79 -1.31
CA LEU A 10 16.53 53.86 -1.89
C LEU A 10 16.95 53.59 -3.34
N THR A 11 17.15 52.32 -3.68
CA THR A 11 17.47 51.88 -5.05
C THR A 11 16.21 51.87 -5.92
N PRO A 12 16.33 52.07 -7.25
CA PRO A 12 15.18 52.16 -8.17
C PRO A 12 14.22 50.95 -8.11
N SER A 13 14.74 49.78 -7.75
CA SER A 13 14.00 48.52 -7.64
C SER A 13 12.95 48.50 -6.51
N SER A 14 13.09 49.34 -5.48
CA SER A 14 12.11 49.42 -4.38
C SER A 14 10.88 50.26 -4.72
N LEU A 15 11.00 51.26 -5.60
CA LEU A 15 9.86 52.02 -6.13
C LEU A 15 9.05 51.23 -7.16
N VAL A 16 9.70 50.40 -7.98
CA VAL A 16 9.04 49.59 -9.02
C VAL A 16 8.13 48.52 -8.41
N ILE A 17 8.56 47.88 -7.33
CA ILE A 17 7.76 46.85 -6.64
C ILE A 17 6.51 47.44 -5.96
N GLN A 18 6.62 48.65 -5.39
CA GLN A 18 5.45 49.32 -4.82
C GLN A 18 4.47 49.80 -5.91
N HIS A 19 4.98 50.27 -7.06
CA HIS A 19 4.13 50.70 -8.17
C HIS A 19 3.40 49.51 -8.82
N ASP A 20 4.08 48.39 -9.05
CA ASP A 20 3.49 47.19 -9.66
C ASP A 20 2.50 46.47 -8.73
N PHE A 21 2.75 46.47 -7.41
CA PHE A 21 1.82 45.93 -6.43
C PHE A 21 0.57 46.80 -6.29
N TYR A 22 0.72 48.12 -6.37
CA TYR A 22 -0.40 49.07 -6.31
C TYR A 22 -1.25 49.01 -7.60
N GLU A 23 -0.62 48.94 -8.78
CA GLU A 23 -1.28 48.71 -10.07
C GLU A 23 -2.00 47.35 -10.11
N PHE A 24 -1.40 46.29 -9.55
CA PHE A 24 -2.04 44.97 -9.41
C PHE A 24 -3.28 45.03 -8.51
N LEU A 25 -3.20 45.71 -7.36
CA LEU A 25 -4.32 45.87 -6.44
C LEU A 25 -5.45 46.73 -7.05
N GLN A 26 -5.11 47.76 -7.84
CA GLN A 26 -6.10 48.58 -8.54
C GLN A 26 -6.75 47.83 -9.71
N SER A 27 -5.96 47.12 -10.51
CA SER A 27 -6.43 46.32 -11.64
C SER A 27 -7.29 45.14 -11.22
N ASN A 28 -7.11 44.64 -9.99
CA ASN A 28 -7.86 43.51 -9.43
C ASN A 28 -8.82 43.92 -8.31
N ARG A 29 -9.09 45.22 -8.12
CA ARG A 29 -9.95 45.74 -7.04
C ARG A 29 -11.37 45.14 -7.08
N ARG A 30 -11.93 44.95 -8.29
CA ARG A 30 -13.23 44.27 -8.47
C ARG A 30 -13.21 42.78 -8.10
N LEU A 31 -12.06 42.12 -8.21
CA LEU A 31 -11.87 40.72 -7.81
C LEU A 31 -11.70 40.62 -6.29
N ILE A 32 -10.94 41.53 -5.70
CA ILE A 32 -10.72 41.66 -4.26
C ILE A 32 -12.04 42.01 -3.55
N ASP A 33 -12.80 42.97 -4.08
CA ASP A 33 -14.10 43.36 -3.54
C ASP A 33 -15.12 42.22 -3.66
N LYS A 34 -15.06 41.40 -4.73
CA LYS A 34 -15.88 40.18 -4.89
C LYS A 34 -15.50 39.08 -3.90
N VAL A 35 -14.22 38.95 -3.57
CA VAL A 35 -13.71 37.99 -2.59
C VAL A 35 -14.07 38.45 -1.18
N SER A 36 -13.86 39.72 -0.84
CA SER A 36 -14.25 40.31 0.46
C SER A 36 -15.76 40.31 0.67
N SER A 37 -16.58 40.61 -0.35
CA SER A 37 -18.04 40.53 -0.24
C SER A 37 -18.54 39.10 -0.04
N ARG A 38 -17.82 38.10 -0.58
CA ARG A 38 -18.09 36.67 -0.32
C ARG A 38 -17.64 36.26 1.07
N MET A 39 -16.52 36.78 1.58
CA MET A 39 -16.04 36.52 2.95
C MET A 39 -16.97 37.12 4.01
N SER A 40 -17.56 38.29 3.78
CA SER A 40 -18.54 38.89 4.71
C SER A 40 -19.91 38.19 4.67
N ALA A 41 -20.26 37.55 3.55
CA ALA A 41 -21.50 36.78 3.40
C ALA A 41 -21.41 35.35 3.99
N THR A 42 -20.21 34.87 4.34
CA THR A 42 -19.96 33.54 4.92
C THR A 42 -19.68 33.54 6.43
N ASN A 43 -19.90 34.65 7.14
CA ASN A 43 -19.87 34.65 8.62
C ASN A 43 -21.09 33.94 9.27
N GLY A 44 -21.88 33.22 8.49
CA GLY A 44 -22.82 32.21 8.99
C GLY A 44 -22.15 30.83 9.02
N SER A 45 -21.74 30.40 10.21
CA SER A 45 -21.40 29.02 10.60
C SER A 45 -20.68 28.16 9.54
N THR A 46 -19.34 28.21 9.54
CA THR A 46 -18.52 27.15 8.92
C THR A 46 -18.62 25.87 9.74
N GLY A 47 -19.71 25.14 9.57
CA GLY A 47 -19.75 23.72 9.90
C GLY A 47 -18.94 22.98 8.85
N THR A 48 -17.73 22.51 9.19
CA THR A 48 -17.22 21.30 8.55
C THR A 48 -18.34 20.28 8.67
N ALA A 49 -18.90 19.79 7.56
CA ALA A 49 -19.80 18.66 7.62
C ALA A 49 -18.98 17.48 8.15
N ALA A 50 -18.95 17.32 9.47
CA ALA A 50 -18.38 16.17 10.13
C ALA A 50 -19.04 14.96 9.47
N VAL A 51 -18.24 14.06 8.91
CA VAL A 51 -18.77 12.78 8.45
C VAL A 51 -19.45 12.16 9.66
N SER A 52 -20.79 12.16 9.65
CA SER A 52 -21.58 11.62 10.75
C SER A 52 -21.34 10.11 10.76
N VAL A 53 -20.52 9.66 11.71
CA VAL A 53 -20.28 8.24 11.95
C VAL A 53 -21.57 7.65 12.51
N PRO A 54 -22.17 6.63 11.85
CA PRO A 54 -23.38 6.01 12.38
C PRO A 54 -23.07 5.24 13.66
N THR A 55 -24.08 5.01 14.50
CA THR A 55 -23.92 4.20 15.72
C THR A 55 -23.92 2.69 15.43
N THR A 56 -24.52 2.28 14.31
CA THR A 56 -24.57 0.90 13.83
C THR A 56 -24.11 0.79 12.37
N GLN A 57 -23.78 -0.42 11.97
CA GLN A 57 -23.23 -0.79 10.67
C GLN A 57 -23.68 -2.19 10.26
N LYS A 58 -23.50 -2.49 8.97
CA LYS A 58 -23.56 -3.86 8.47
C LYS A 58 -22.22 -4.58 8.73
N ALA A 59 -22.29 -5.81 9.22
CA ALA A 59 -21.15 -6.71 9.38
C ALA A 59 -21.55 -8.16 9.12
N VAL A 60 -20.60 -8.97 8.63
CA VAL A 60 -20.73 -10.43 8.65
C VAL A 60 -20.37 -10.90 10.05
N VAL A 61 -21.31 -11.52 10.74
CA VAL A 61 -21.14 -12.01 12.09
C VAL A 61 -21.18 -13.54 12.13
N ILE A 62 -20.34 -14.11 12.98
CA ILE A 62 -20.31 -15.55 13.25
C ILE A 62 -21.42 -15.88 14.25
N LYS A 63 -22.24 -16.85 13.90
CA LYS A 63 -23.29 -17.41 14.77
C LYS A 63 -22.91 -18.84 15.13
N GLN A 64 -22.59 -19.06 16.40
CA GLN A 64 -22.31 -20.40 16.93
C GLN A 64 -23.57 -21.01 17.54
N THR A 65 -23.91 -22.23 17.16
CA THR A 65 -25.00 -23.02 17.73
C THR A 65 -24.46 -24.40 18.09
N GLY A 66 -24.09 -24.59 19.37
CA GLY A 66 -23.40 -25.80 19.82
C GLY A 66 -22.01 -25.93 19.18
N LYS A 67 -21.78 -27.03 18.47
CA LYS A 67 -20.55 -27.29 17.69
C LYS A 67 -20.64 -26.80 16.23
N SER A 68 -21.82 -26.41 15.77
CA SER A 68 -22.03 -25.89 14.42
C SER A 68 -21.89 -24.38 14.41
N TRP A 69 -21.39 -23.84 13.31
CA TRP A 69 -21.28 -22.41 13.08
C TRP A 69 -22.01 -22.05 11.77
N SER A 70 -22.39 -20.79 11.67
CA SER A 70 -22.88 -20.17 10.45
C SER A 70 -22.41 -18.71 10.43
N ILE A 71 -22.47 -18.08 9.26
CA ILE A 71 -22.28 -16.64 9.14
C ILE A 71 -23.60 -15.99 8.73
N ALA A 72 -23.80 -14.76 9.15
CA ALA A 72 -24.95 -13.97 8.71
C ALA A 72 -24.56 -12.51 8.61
N VAL A 73 -25.23 -11.76 7.75
CA VAL A 73 -25.12 -10.31 7.75
C VAL A 73 -26.02 -9.74 8.87
N ASP A 74 -25.39 -9.12 9.87
CA ASP A 74 -26.08 -8.27 10.85
C ASP A 74 -26.09 -6.84 10.33
N SER A 75 -27.26 -6.24 10.18
CA SER A 75 -27.42 -4.85 9.69
C SER A 75 -27.39 -3.80 10.80
N SER A 76 -27.22 -4.22 12.06
CA SER A 76 -27.29 -3.39 13.26
C SER A 76 -26.07 -3.56 14.18
N PHE A 77 -24.99 -4.13 13.66
CA PHE A 77 -23.76 -4.34 14.42
C PHE A 77 -23.18 -2.98 14.87
N PRO A 78 -22.68 -2.81 16.10
CA PRO A 78 -22.23 -1.51 16.57
C PRO A 78 -20.98 -1.02 15.81
N VAL A 79 -20.91 0.29 15.55
CA VAL A 79 -19.66 0.92 15.09
C VAL A 79 -18.71 1.07 16.29
N PRO A 80 -17.47 0.56 16.22
CA PRO A 80 -16.55 0.67 17.34
C PRO A 80 -16.03 2.10 17.49
N VAL A 81 -15.76 2.51 18.74
CA VAL A 81 -15.11 3.79 19.05
C VAL A 81 -13.60 3.56 19.19
N PRO A 82 -12.74 4.34 18.50
CA PRO A 82 -11.30 4.17 18.59
C PRO A 82 -10.83 4.43 20.02
N LYS A 83 -10.03 3.51 20.57
CA LYS A 83 -9.31 3.70 21.84
C LYS A 83 -8.01 4.47 21.62
N GLU A 84 -7.34 4.84 22.70
CA GLU A 84 -5.99 5.43 22.61
C GLU A 84 -5.05 4.57 21.75
N GLY A 85 -4.37 5.23 20.81
CA GLY A 85 -3.50 4.57 19.84
C GLY A 85 -4.24 3.88 18.70
N GLU A 86 -5.54 4.10 18.54
CA GLU A 86 -6.36 3.59 17.43
C GLU A 86 -6.92 4.71 16.55
N ALA A 87 -7.26 4.34 15.32
CA ALA A 87 -8.05 5.14 14.40
C ALA A 87 -9.31 4.39 14.00
N LEU A 88 -10.40 5.11 13.75
CA LEU A 88 -11.59 4.58 13.10
C LEU A 88 -11.39 4.61 11.58
N VAL A 89 -11.66 3.48 10.94
CA VAL A 89 -11.53 3.31 9.48
C VAL A 89 -12.86 2.87 8.91
N ARG A 90 -13.24 3.45 7.77
CA ARG A 90 -14.35 3.00 6.94
C ARG A 90 -13.82 2.14 5.80
N LEU A 91 -14.12 0.85 5.81
CA LEU A 91 -13.62 -0.14 4.85
C LEU A 91 -14.51 -0.20 3.60
N SER A 92 -13.92 -0.02 2.42
CA SER A 92 -14.62 -0.09 1.13
C SER A 92 -14.73 -1.52 0.59
N CYS A 93 -13.69 -2.32 0.77
CA CYS A 93 -13.69 -3.71 0.38
C CYS A 93 -12.75 -4.54 1.25
N THR A 94 -12.91 -5.86 1.18
CA THR A 94 -12.03 -6.82 1.86
C THR A 94 -11.85 -8.06 1.00
N GLY A 95 -10.63 -8.58 0.95
CA GLY A 95 -10.38 -9.90 0.37
C GLY A 95 -10.94 -11.02 1.24
N VAL A 96 -11.12 -12.19 0.63
CA VAL A 96 -11.60 -13.42 1.27
C VAL A 96 -10.55 -14.52 1.10
N CYS A 97 -10.15 -15.14 2.21
CA CYS A 97 -9.11 -16.17 2.22
C CYS A 97 -9.59 -17.48 2.84
N HIS A 98 -8.88 -18.57 2.54
CA HIS A 98 -9.13 -19.87 3.16
C HIS A 98 -8.91 -19.85 4.68
N SER A 99 -8.09 -18.93 5.19
CA SER A 99 -7.93 -18.72 6.63
C SER A 99 -9.21 -18.20 7.29
N ASP A 100 -10.02 -17.39 6.59
CA ASP A 100 -11.32 -16.95 7.10
C ASP A 100 -12.26 -18.17 7.22
N LEU A 101 -12.37 -18.98 6.16
CA LEU A 101 -13.16 -20.22 6.19
C LEU A 101 -12.69 -21.20 7.29
N SER A 102 -11.38 -21.37 7.41
CA SER A 102 -10.74 -22.33 8.33
C SER A 102 -10.91 -21.96 9.80
N GLY A 103 -10.95 -20.66 10.12
CA GLY A 103 -11.11 -20.17 11.49
C GLY A 103 -12.44 -20.59 12.14
N PHE A 104 -13.47 -20.86 11.32
CA PHE A 104 -14.82 -21.18 11.81
C PHE A 104 -15.14 -22.68 11.75
N ASN A 105 -14.66 -23.40 10.73
CA ASN A 105 -14.89 -24.84 10.56
C ASN A 105 -14.16 -25.75 11.57
N GLY A 106 -13.58 -25.19 12.64
CA GLY A 106 -12.70 -25.93 13.54
C GLY A 106 -11.45 -26.47 12.83
N GLY A 107 -11.05 -25.82 11.74
CA GLY A 107 -9.88 -26.19 10.95
C GLY A 107 -8.58 -25.73 11.59
N TRP A 108 -7.55 -25.67 10.75
CA TRP A 108 -6.12 -25.41 10.96
C TRP A 108 -5.75 -24.23 11.87
N VAL A 109 -6.65 -23.26 12.06
CA VAL A 109 -6.41 -22.14 12.95
C VAL A 109 -7.26 -22.32 14.19
N ARG A 110 -6.62 -22.21 15.37
CA ARG A 110 -7.28 -22.11 16.68
C ARG A 110 -8.63 -21.42 16.54
N GLN A 111 -9.69 -22.06 17.06
CA GLN A 111 -11.06 -21.57 16.96
C GLN A 111 -11.10 -20.05 17.10
N ALA A 112 -11.56 -19.37 16.05
CA ALA A 112 -11.68 -17.92 16.07
C ALA A 112 -12.57 -17.51 17.26
N THR A 113 -12.09 -16.56 18.05
CA THR A 113 -12.83 -16.00 19.20
C THR A 113 -13.43 -14.64 18.87
N CYS A 114 -13.24 -14.15 17.64
CA CYS A 114 -13.84 -12.91 17.15
C CYS A 114 -15.33 -13.10 16.81
N SER A 115 -16.04 -11.98 16.67
CA SER A 115 -17.41 -11.95 16.18
C SER A 115 -17.49 -11.71 14.67
N VAL A 116 -16.50 -11.00 14.10
CA VAL A 116 -16.46 -10.60 12.69
C VAL A 116 -15.22 -11.21 11.99
N PRO A 117 -15.37 -11.97 10.88
CA PRO A 117 -14.25 -12.50 10.09
C PRO A 117 -13.46 -11.44 9.30
N GLY A 118 -12.43 -11.89 8.58
CA GLY A 118 -11.78 -11.12 7.52
C GLY A 118 -10.48 -10.45 7.96
N HIS A 119 -9.50 -10.40 7.08
CA HIS A 119 -8.18 -9.82 7.38
C HIS A 119 -7.47 -9.18 6.17
N GLU A 120 -8.24 -8.71 5.19
CA GLU A 120 -7.74 -8.20 3.91
C GLU A 120 -8.42 -6.87 3.54
N GLY A 121 -8.63 -6.00 4.53
CA GLY A 121 -9.46 -4.80 4.40
C GLY A 121 -8.73 -3.61 3.76
N ILE A 122 -9.42 -2.88 2.88
CA ILE A 122 -8.99 -1.58 2.36
C ILE A 122 -10.03 -0.55 2.78
N GLY A 123 -9.59 0.63 3.23
CA GLY A 123 -10.49 1.67 3.66
C GLY A 123 -9.84 3.03 3.81
N ARG A 124 -10.61 3.98 4.35
CA ARG A 124 -10.15 5.35 4.64
C ARG A 124 -10.27 5.68 6.11
N ILE A 125 -9.30 6.41 6.62
CA ILE A 125 -9.30 6.91 7.99
C ILE A 125 -10.43 7.93 8.15
N ILE A 126 -11.30 7.74 9.13
CA ILE A 126 -12.42 8.63 9.44
C ILE A 126 -12.07 9.55 10.60
N SER A 127 -11.46 9.00 11.65
CA SER A 127 -11.02 9.76 12.81
C SER A 127 -9.91 9.03 13.54
N TYR A 128 -9.12 9.80 14.28
CA TYR A 128 -8.22 9.26 15.29
C TYR A 128 -8.85 9.37 16.68
N HIS A 129 -8.35 8.61 17.64
CA HIS A 129 -8.65 8.92 19.04
C HIS A 129 -8.23 10.36 19.38
N PRO A 130 -8.99 11.11 20.20
CA PRO A 130 -8.68 12.52 20.49
C PRO A 130 -7.30 12.78 21.12
N SER A 131 -6.69 11.78 21.78
CA SER A 131 -5.32 11.89 22.31
C SER A 131 -4.22 11.67 21.26
N THR A 132 -4.56 11.23 20.05
CA THR A 132 -3.57 10.95 19.02
C THR A 132 -2.97 12.24 18.48
N ASN A 133 -1.66 12.40 18.65
CA ASN A 133 -0.91 13.46 18.00
C ASN A 133 -0.48 13.01 16.59
N THR A 134 -1.25 13.41 15.57
CA THR A 134 -0.98 13.08 14.17
C THR A 134 0.16 13.88 13.55
N ALA A 135 0.59 14.98 14.18
CA ALA A 135 1.68 15.83 13.70
C ALA A 135 3.07 15.31 14.11
N SER A 136 3.14 14.41 15.11
CA SER A 136 4.40 13.84 15.57
C SER A 136 4.77 12.57 14.78
N PRO A 137 6.04 12.43 14.35
CA PRO A 137 6.55 11.17 13.85
C PRO A 137 6.43 10.06 14.91
N LEU A 138 6.08 8.85 14.46
CA LEU A 138 6.19 7.61 15.21
C LEU A 138 7.67 7.27 15.49
N ALA A 139 7.90 6.26 16.34
CA ALA A 139 9.25 5.85 16.75
C ALA A 139 10.16 5.42 15.58
N ASP A 140 9.57 4.97 14.47
CA ASP A 140 10.28 4.61 13.23
C ASP A 140 10.45 5.79 12.26
N GLY A 141 10.10 7.01 12.68
CA GLY A 141 10.17 8.24 11.89
C GLY A 141 8.98 8.44 10.93
N THR A 142 8.00 7.55 10.91
CA THR A 142 6.83 7.68 10.03
C THR A 142 5.81 8.66 10.61
N VAL A 143 5.25 9.54 9.78
CA VAL A 143 4.15 10.42 10.18
C VAL A 143 2.83 9.70 9.91
N LEU A 144 1.88 9.80 10.83
CA LEU A 144 0.56 9.21 10.65
C LEU A 144 -0.17 9.85 9.46
N PRO A 145 -0.82 9.06 8.58
CA PRO A 145 -1.56 9.62 7.45
C PRO A 145 -2.69 10.56 7.90
N PRO A 146 -3.01 11.64 7.17
CA PRO A 146 -4.14 12.48 7.54
C PRO A 146 -5.47 11.72 7.45
N VAL A 147 -6.50 12.22 8.14
CA VAL A 147 -7.89 11.76 7.95
C VAL A 147 -8.25 11.80 6.46
N GLY A 148 -8.96 10.78 5.99
CA GLY A 148 -9.29 10.57 4.58
C GLY A 148 -8.28 9.72 3.83
N SER A 149 -7.06 9.50 4.34
CA SER A 149 -6.05 8.68 3.67
C SER A 149 -6.48 7.23 3.52
N LYS A 150 -6.15 6.63 2.37
CA LYS A 150 -6.35 5.21 2.09
C LYS A 150 -5.34 4.35 2.86
N ILE A 151 -5.85 3.33 3.55
CA ILE A 151 -5.04 2.37 4.32
C ILE A 151 -5.54 0.95 4.08
N GLY A 152 -4.63 -0.01 4.33
CA GLY A 152 -4.88 -1.43 4.35
C GLY A 152 -4.80 -1.98 5.76
N VAL A 153 -5.59 -3.02 6.00
CA VAL A 153 -5.75 -3.71 7.29
C VAL A 153 -5.39 -5.19 7.09
N PRO A 154 -4.12 -5.58 7.33
CA PRO A 154 -3.64 -6.95 7.14
C PRO A 154 -3.95 -7.85 8.33
N LEU A 155 -3.63 -9.14 8.25
CA LEU A 155 -3.81 -10.13 9.33
C LEU A 155 -3.30 -9.70 10.70
N ILE A 156 -2.10 -9.11 10.75
CA ILE A 156 -1.47 -8.72 12.01
C ILE A 156 -2.09 -7.40 12.49
N ARG A 157 -2.72 -7.40 13.68
CA ARG A 157 -3.31 -6.19 14.27
C ARG A 157 -2.26 -5.23 14.83
N LYS A 158 -1.44 -5.72 15.77
CA LYS A 158 -0.50 -4.90 16.54
C LYS A 158 0.54 -5.78 17.25
N PRO A 159 1.75 -5.96 16.71
CA PRO A 159 2.85 -6.54 17.48
C PRO A 159 3.18 -5.65 18.68
N CYS A 160 3.76 -6.23 19.73
CA CYS A 160 4.13 -5.45 20.92
C CYS A 160 5.42 -4.65 20.76
N GLU A 161 6.21 -4.93 19.71
CA GLU A 161 7.46 -4.24 19.33
C GLU A 161 8.58 -4.28 20.39
N LYS A 162 8.39 -5.03 21.49
CA LYS A 162 9.32 -5.06 22.62
C LYS A 162 9.69 -6.44 23.14
N CYS A 163 8.98 -7.50 22.74
CA CYS A 163 9.36 -8.86 23.13
C CYS A 163 10.56 -9.33 22.31
N ASN A 164 11.31 -10.30 22.84
CA ASN A 164 12.46 -10.91 22.17
C ASN A 164 12.14 -11.41 20.75
N ILE A 165 10.91 -11.91 20.50
CA ILE A 165 10.48 -12.33 19.16
C ILE A 165 10.35 -11.13 18.21
N CYS A 166 9.73 -10.02 18.63
CA CYS A 166 9.61 -8.82 17.79
C CYS A 166 10.97 -8.22 17.40
N LEU A 167 12.00 -8.43 18.23
CA LEU A 167 13.36 -7.94 17.97
C LEU A 167 14.14 -8.80 16.98
N LEU A 168 13.64 -9.98 16.61
CA LEU A 168 14.21 -10.80 15.55
C LEU A 168 13.87 -10.23 14.16
N PRO A 169 14.68 -10.51 13.13
CA PRO A 169 14.30 -10.22 11.75
C PRO A 169 12.93 -10.83 11.41
N ASP A 170 12.03 -10.02 10.85
CA ASP A 170 10.63 -10.37 10.56
C ASP A 170 9.78 -10.78 11.78
N GLY A 171 10.29 -10.57 12.99
CA GLY A 171 9.70 -11.04 14.24
C GLY A 171 8.29 -10.50 14.53
N GLU A 172 7.92 -9.36 13.95
CA GLU A 172 6.63 -8.73 14.16
C GLU A 172 5.45 -9.63 13.79
N VAL A 173 5.57 -10.45 12.74
CA VAL A 173 4.49 -11.33 12.31
C VAL A 173 4.32 -12.54 13.24
N MET A 174 5.32 -12.87 14.06
CA MET A 174 5.31 -13.99 15.01
C MET A 174 5.14 -13.53 16.46
N CYS A 175 4.76 -12.27 16.70
CA CYS A 175 4.61 -11.74 18.04
C CYS A 175 3.53 -12.53 18.83
N PRO A 176 3.84 -13.12 20.01
CA PRO A 176 2.84 -13.86 20.79
C PRO A 176 1.84 -12.94 21.50
N HIS A 177 2.06 -11.63 21.45
CA HIS A 177 1.23 -10.61 22.09
C HIS A 177 0.39 -9.81 21.08
N THR A 178 0.41 -10.15 19.78
CA THR A 178 -0.52 -9.56 18.81
C THR A 178 -1.82 -10.36 18.75
N GLY A 179 -2.91 -9.68 18.42
CA GLY A 179 -4.10 -10.34 17.88
C GLY A 179 -4.01 -10.44 16.36
N PHE A 180 -4.74 -11.38 15.77
CA PHE A 180 -4.97 -11.44 14.32
C PHE A 180 -6.41 -11.04 14.00
N HIS A 181 -6.56 -10.13 13.04
CA HIS A 181 -7.87 -9.74 12.53
C HIS A 181 -8.62 -10.94 11.97
N GLY A 182 -9.91 -11.02 12.28
CA GLY A 182 -10.77 -12.14 11.88
C GLY A 182 -10.55 -13.43 12.67
N MET A 183 -9.65 -13.43 13.67
CA MET A 183 -9.34 -14.61 14.49
C MET A 183 -9.51 -14.32 15.99
N GLN A 184 -8.58 -13.60 16.63
CA GLN A 184 -8.67 -13.23 18.05
C GLN A 184 -9.34 -11.87 18.27
N VAL A 185 -9.40 -11.05 17.22
CA VAL A 185 -10.03 -9.73 17.24
C VAL A 185 -10.90 -9.60 16.00
N ASP A 186 -11.94 -8.77 16.09
CA ASP A 186 -12.84 -8.54 14.96
C ASP A 186 -12.07 -8.10 13.71
N GLY A 187 -12.52 -8.66 12.59
CA GLY A 187 -11.89 -8.57 11.30
C GLY A 187 -12.48 -7.50 10.40
N THR A 188 -12.34 -7.71 9.09
CA THR A 188 -12.59 -6.71 8.05
C THR A 188 -13.90 -6.94 7.29
N PHE A 189 -14.70 -7.96 7.63
CA PHE A 189 -16.03 -8.17 7.05
C PHE A 189 -17.09 -7.26 7.71
N GLN A 190 -16.78 -5.98 7.86
CA GLN A 190 -17.62 -4.94 8.47
C GLN A 190 -17.32 -3.58 7.84
N GLN A 191 -18.28 -2.66 7.82
CA GLN A 191 -18.12 -1.35 7.17
C GLN A 191 -17.13 -0.42 7.89
N TYR A 192 -17.01 -0.56 9.21
CA TYR A 192 -16.19 0.27 10.08
C TYR A 192 -15.44 -0.60 11.09
N MET A 193 -14.17 -0.31 11.31
CA MET A 193 -13.38 -0.98 12.34
C MET A 193 -12.34 -0.03 12.95
N THR A 194 -11.82 -0.39 14.12
CA THR A 194 -10.66 0.30 14.69
C THR A 194 -9.37 -0.39 14.26
N VAL A 195 -8.36 0.41 13.95
CA VAL A 195 -7.03 -0.06 13.55
C VAL A 195 -5.98 0.54 14.48
N ALA A 196 -4.94 -0.24 14.80
CA ALA A 196 -3.82 0.28 15.56
C ALA A 196 -3.03 1.28 14.71
N THR A 197 -2.89 2.50 15.21
CA THR A 197 -2.12 3.55 14.53
C THR A 197 -0.66 3.15 14.30
N SER A 198 -0.11 2.34 15.22
CA SER A 198 1.25 1.84 15.15
C SER A 198 1.46 0.73 14.13
N TYR A 199 0.42 0.21 13.45
CA TYR A 199 0.57 -0.92 12.53
C TYR A 199 -0.32 -0.83 11.26
N MET A 200 -0.98 0.30 11.02
CA MET A 200 -1.72 0.50 9.76
C MET A 200 -0.76 0.51 8.55
N VAL A 201 -1.25 0.07 7.39
CA VAL A 201 -0.47 0.08 6.14
C VAL A 201 -1.01 1.16 5.21
N PRO A 202 -0.28 2.25 4.96
CA PRO A 202 -0.69 3.23 3.96
C PRO A 202 -0.76 2.59 2.57
N ILE A 203 -1.82 2.88 1.81
CA ILE A 203 -2.01 2.39 0.44
C ILE A 203 -1.96 3.60 -0.50
N PRO A 204 -1.14 3.59 -1.56
CA PRO A 204 -1.10 4.70 -2.50
C PRO A 204 -2.47 4.98 -3.12
N GLU A 205 -2.82 6.25 -3.27
CA GLU A 205 -4.14 6.65 -3.78
C GLU A 205 -4.42 6.14 -5.20
N GLY A 206 -3.38 5.96 -6.02
CA GLY A 206 -3.49 5.45 -7.39
C GLY A 206 -3.70 3.93 -7.50
N VAL A 207 -3.57 3.17 -6.41
CA VAL A 207 -3.80 1.72 -6.43
C VAL A 207 -5.29 1.43 -6.27
N ASP A 208 -5.81 0.60 -7.17
CA ASP A 208 -7.19 0.11 -7.11
C ASP A 208 -7.42 -0.72 -5.83
N GLU A 209 -8.48 -0.40 -5.11
CA GLU A 209 -8.76 -0.96 -3.78
C GLU A 209 -9.07 -2.46 -3.85
N VAL A 210 -9.77 -2.89 -4.89
CA VAL A 210 -10.13 -4.29 -5.12
C VAL A 210 -8.90 -5.13 -5.45
N LEU A 211 -7.94 -4.57 -6.20
CA LEU A 211 -6.67 -5.22 -6.48
C LEU A 211 -5.72 -5.21 -5.27
N ALA A 212 -5.80 -4.18 -4.43
CA ALA A 212 -4.95 -4.03 -3.24
C ALA A 212 -5.34 -5.01 -2.11
N ALA A 213 -6.64 -5.22 -1.88
CA ALA A 213 -7.13 -6.03 -0.76
C ALA A 213 -6.46 -7.43 -0.69
N PRO A 214 -6.42 -8.23 -1.78
CA PRO A 214 -5.77 -9.54 -1.76
C PRO A 214 -4.25 -9.53 -1.55
N VAL A 215 -3.59 -8.39 -1.73
CA VAL A 215 -2.15 -8.24 -1.47
C VAL A 215 -1.86 -8.30 0.03
N LEU A 216 -2.79 -7.85 0.87
CA LEU A 216 -2.62 -7.76 2.33
C LEU A 216 -2.47 -9.12 3.03
N CYS A 217 -2.78 -10.21 2.33
CA CYS A 217 -2.57 -11.57 2.82
C CYS A 217 -1.91 -12.45 1.75
N GLY A 218 -2.67 -12.88 0.73
CA GLY A 218 -2.17 -13.82 -0.28
C GLY A 218 -0.96 -13.28 -1.05
N GLY A 219 -1.03 -12.01 -1.47
CA GLY A 219 0.06 -11.38 -2.23
C GLY A 219 1.34 -11.22 -1.41
N VAL A 220 1.25 -10.64 -0.21
CA VAL A 220 2.42 -10.46 0.66
C VAL A 220 3.00 -11.80 1.11
N THR A 221 2.17 -12.82 1.34
CA THR A 221 2.63 -14.16 1.72
C THR A 221 3.46 -14.79 0.60
N SER A 222 2.99 -14.73 -0.64
CA SER A 222 3.72 -15.22 -1.80
C SER A 222 5.02 -14.43 -2.04
N TYR A 223 4.97 -13.11 -1.95
CA TYR A 223 6.15 -12.25 -2.06
C TYR A 223 7.21 -12.59 -1.00
N LYS A 224 6.79 -12.73 0.27
CA LYS A 224 7.68 -13.08 1.37
C LYS A 224 8.29 -14.47 1.20
N ALA A 225 7.50 -15.44 0.73
CA ALA A 225 7.98 -16.79 0.49
C ALA A 225 9.09 -16.83 -0.56
N ILE A 226 8.96 -16.05 -1.65
CA ILE A 226 10.02 -15.90 -2.66
C ILE A 226 11.26 -15.22 -2.04
N LYS A 227 11.10 -14.16 -1.25
CA LYS A 227 12.25 -13.53 -0.57
C LYS A 227 12.98 -14.50 0.36
N LYS A 228 12.24 -15.32 1.10
CA LYS A 228 12.82 -16.31 2.03
C LYS A 228 13.52 -17.46 1.31
N SER A 229 13.11 -17.79 0.08
CA SER A 229 13.78 -18.82 -0.72
C SER A 229 15.21 -18.42 -1.11
N GLY A 230 15.46 -17.12 -1.30
CA GLY A 230 16.76 -16.61 -1.72
C GLY A 230 17.06 -16.84 -3.21
N ALA A 231 16.07 -17.26 -3.99
CA ALA A 231 16.21 -17.45 -5.43
C ALA A 231 16.60 -16.14 -6.13
N ARG A 232 17.48 -16.26 -7.13
CA ARG A 232 18.00 -15.14 -7.92
C ARG A 232 17.47 -15.18 -9.34
N LYS A 233 17.49 -14.02 -10.00
CA LYS A 233 17.12 -13.88 -11.41
C LYS A 233 17.77 -14.97 -12.28
N GLY A 234 16.97 -15.61 -13.13
CA GLY A 234 17.37 -16.73 -13.99
C GLY A 234 17.24 -18.10 -13.36
N GLU A 235 17.06 -18.19 -12.04
CA GLU A 235 16.92 -19.46 -11.34
C GLU A 235 15.48 -19.99 -11.38
N TRP A 236 15.37 -21.32 -11.24
CA TRP A 236 14.09 -22.02 -11.24
C TRP A 236 13.33 -21.89 -9.91
N LEU A 237 12.10 -21.42 -10.01
CA LEU A 237 11.09 -21.41 -8.95
C LEU A 237 9.97 -22.41 -9.31
N VAL A 238 9.78 -23.42 -8.48
CA VAL A 238 8.60 -24.30 -8.56
C VAL A 238 7.56 -23.83 -7.54
N VAL A 239 6.32 -23.65 -7.99
CA VAL A 239 5.20 -23.24 -7.14
C VAL A 239 4.20 -24.39 -7.07
N ALA A 240 4.12 -25.07 -5.93
CA ALA A 240 3.16 -26.14 -5.71
C ALA A 240 1.84 -25.61 -5.16
N GLY A 241 0.77 -25.69 -5.97
CA GLY A 241 -0.49 -24.95 -5.79
C GLY A 241 -0.54 -23.65 -6.60
N ALA A 242 0.04 -23.65 -7.81
CA ALA A 242 0.26 -22.44 -8.61
C ALA A 242 -1.02 -21.77 -9.15
N GLY A 243 -2.09 -22.52 -9.38
CA GLY A 243 -3.36 -21.99 -9.87
C GLY A 243 -4.32 -21.57 -8.75
N GLY A 244 -3.95 -21.77 -7.48
CA GLY A 244 -4.71 -21.29 -6.32
C GLY A 244 -4.48 -19.80 -6.03
N GLY A 245 -5.23 -19.26 -5.06
CA GLY A 245 -5.23 -17.83 -4.75
C GLY A 245 -3.87 -17.25 -4.35
N LEU A 246 -3.02 -18.00 -3.64
CA LEU A 246 -1.64 -17.58 -3.34
C LEU A 246 -0.69 -17.88 -4.52
N GLY A 247 -0.90 -19.01 -5.19
CA GLY A 247 -0.09 -19.47 -6.31
C GLY A 247 -0.02 -18.46 -7.45
N ILE A 248 -1.17 -17.87 -7.83
CA ILE A 248 -1.21 -16.87 -8.90
C ILE A 248 -0.39 -15.62 -8.58
N PHE A 249 -0.23 -15.27 -7.30
CA PHE A 249 0.68 -14.21 -6.88
C PHE A 249 2.13 -14.67 -6.97
N ALA A 250 2.44 -15.88 -6.48
CA ALA A 250 3.80 -16.41 -6.51
C ALA A 250 4.34 -16.52 -7.95
N VAL A 251 3.49 -16.92 -8.90
CA VAL A 251 3.85 -16.96 -10.32
C VAL A 251 4.20 -15.55 -10.82
N GLN A 252 3.31 -14.58 -10.62
CA GLN A 252 3.53 -13.21 -11.12
C GLN A 252 4.72 -12.52 -10.47
N TYR A 253 4.88 -12.62 -9.13
CA TYR A 253 6.06 -12.08 -8.45
C TYR A 253 7.33 -12.78 -8.93
N GLY A 254 7.31 -14.10 -9.09
CA GLY A 254 8.46 -14.86 -9.59
C GLY A 254 8.89 -14.38 -10.98
N VAL A 255 7.95 -14.26 -11.90
CA VAL A 255 8.20 -13.74 -13.26
C VAL A 255 8.69 -12.28 -13.22
N ALA A 256 8.04 -11.42 -12.43
CA ALA A 256 8.43 -10.00 -12.32
C ALA A 256 9.83 -9.81 -11.69
N LEU A 257 10.27 -10.74 -10.85
CA LEU A 257 11.63 -10.80 -10.29
C LEU A 257 12.65 -11.45 -11.25
N GLY A 258 12.19 -11.93 -12.42
CA GLY A 258 13.02 -12.56 -13.43
C GLY A 258 13.41 -14.00 -13.10
N LEU A 259 12.65 -14.68 -12.25
CA LEU A 259 12.77 -16.12 -12.01
C LEU A 259 12.12 -16.90 -13.15
N ARG A 260 12.60 -18.12 -13.37
CA ARG A 260 11.98 -19.07 -14.30
C ARG A 260 10.97 -19.90 -13.53
N VAL A 261 9.68 -19.75 -13.83
CA VAL A 261 8.62 -20.31 -12.98
C VAL A 261 8.01 -21.57 -13.60
N ILE A 262 7.89 -22.64 -12.82
CA ILE A 262 7.07 -23.81 -13.13
C ILE A 262 5.95 -23.92 -12.10
N GLY A 263 4.71 -24.02 -12.55
CA GLY A 263 3.57 -24.27 -11.68
C GLY A 263 3.22 -25.76 -11.58
N ILE A 264 2.84 -26.20 -10.38
CA ILE A 264 2.18 -27.49 -10.16
C ILE A 264 0.76 -27.20 -9.68
N ASP A 265 -0.24 -27.69 -10.38
CA ASP A 265 -1.66 -27.66 -9.96
C ASP A 265 -2.43 -28.71 -10.77
N THR A 266 -3.75 -28.62 -10.87
CA THR A 266 -4.53 -29.50 -11.77
C THR A 266 -5.62 -28.76 -12.54
N GLY A 267 -5.92 -29.26 -13.74
CA GLY A 267 -7.03 -28.80 -14.56
C GLY A 267 -6.61 -27.78 -15.63
N LYS A 268 -7.29 -27.86 -16.77
CA LYS A 268 -6.97 -27.06 -17.98
C LYS A 268 -7.07 -25.56 -17.76
N GLU A 269 -8.04 -25.11 -16.96
CA GLU A 269 -8.25 -23.69 -16.67
C GLU A 269 -7.07 -23.11 -15.87
N LYS A 270 -6.65 -23.80 -14.80
CA LYS A 270 -5.49 -23.39 -14.00
C LYS A 270 -4.19 -23.47 -14.79
N LYS A 271 -4.01 -24.48 -15.64
CA LYS A 271 -2.89 -24.56 -16.58
C LYS A 271 -2.83 -23.33 -17.48
N GLY A 272 -3.96 -22.98 -18.10
CA GLY A 272 -4.07 -21.79 -18.95
C GLY A 272 -3.77 -20.49 -18.19
N ALA A 273 -4.31 -20.34 -16.98
CA ALA A 273 -4.06 -19.18 -16.13
C ALA A 273 -2.58 -19.07 -15.75
N VAL A 274 -1.97 -20.12 -15.23
CA VAL A 274 -0.56 -20.12 -14.77
C VAL A 274 0.40 -19.81 -15.92
N LEU A 275 0.22 -20.46 -17.09
CA LEU A 275 1.05 -20.18 -18.27
C LEU A 275 0.80 -18.76 -18.82
N GLY A 276 -0.45 -18.30 -18.80
CA GLY A 276 -0.81 -16.94 -19.21
C GLY A 276 -0.22 -15.84 -18.33
N LEU A 277 0.14 -16.16 -17.08
CA LEU A 277 0.85 -15.28 -16.15
C LEU A 277 2.38 -15.31 -16.34
N GLY A 278 2.89 -16.05 -17.33
CA GLY A 278 4.30 -16.07 -17.70
C GLY A 278 5.12 -17.21 -17.10
N ALA A 279 4.49 -18.22 -16.49
CA ALA A 279 5.20 -19.44 -16.13
C ALA A 279 5.74 -20.14 -17.39
N GLU A 280 6.99 -20.60 -17.33
CA GLU A 280 7.63 -21.36 -18.41
C GLU A 280 7.11 -22.80 -18.49
N GLY A 281 6.50 -23.29 -17.41
CA GLY A 281 6.06 -24.67 -17.32
C GLY A 281 4.84 -24.88 -16.41
N PHE A 282 4.12 -25.96 -16.67
CA PHE A 282 3.03 -26.43 -15.83
C PHE A 282 3.02 -27.95 -15.76
N VAL A 283 2.88 -28.50 -14.54
CA VAL A 283 2.74 -29.95 -14.30
C VAL A 283 1.40 -30.20 -13.62
N ASP A 284 0.57 -31.03 -14.26
CA ASP A 284 -0.72 -31.44 -13.72
C ASP A 284 -0.54 -32.65 -12.79
N TYR A 285 -0.78 -32.49 -11.49
CA TYR A 285 -0.56 -33.58 -10.52
C TYR A 285 -1.59 -34.72 -10.61
N MET A 286 -2.70 -34.53 -11.32
CA MET A 286 -3.68 -35.60 -11.59
C MET A 286 -3.30 -36.42 -12.83
N GLU A 287 -2.58 -35.82 -13.78
CA GLU A 287 -2.05 -36.51 -14.97
C GLU A 287 -0.69 -37.19 -14.64
N GLU A 288 0.16 -36.51 -13.88
CA GLU A 288 1.50 -36.94 -13.51
C GLU A 288 1.51 -37.38 -12.03
N THR A 289 1.27 -38.66 -11.79
CA THR A 289 1.14 -39.20 -10.42
C THR A 289 2.39 -39.94 -9.96
N GLY A 290 2.59 -40.03 -8.64
CA GLY A 290 3.74 -40.70 -8.03
C GLY A 290 5.07 -40.08 -8.49
N ASP A 291 6.00 -40.94 -8.92
CA ASP A 291 7.37 -40.57 -9.31
C ASP A 291 7.45 -39.80 -10.65
N LEU A 292 6.36 -39.74 -11.42
CA LEU A 292 6.34 -39.04 -12.70
C LEU A 292 6.45 -37.52 -12.53
N LEU A 293 5.81 -36.96 -11.50
CA LEU A 293 5.82 -35.52 -11.25
C LEU A 293 7.23 -35.03 -10.88
N PRO A 294 7.93 -35.61 -9.88
CA PRO A 294 9.30 -35.21 -9.58
C PRO A 294 10.22 -35.34 -10.79
N LYS A 295 10.14 -36.47 -11.52
CA LYS A 295 10.94 -36.68 -12.73
C LYS A 295 10.71 -35.58 -13.78
N LYS A 296 9.46 -35.23 -14.05
CA LYS A 296 9.12 -34.18 -15.01
C LYS A 296 9.67 -32.82 -14.60
N ILE A 297 9.62 -32.48 -13.31
CA ILE A 297 10.23 -31.24 -12.81
C ILE A 297 11.76 -31.28 -12.98
N LEU A 298 12.41 -32.39 -12.64
CA LEU A 298 13.85 -32.56 -12.82
C LEU A 298 14.26 -32.39 -14.29
N ASP A 299 13.51 -32.99 -15.22
CA ASP A 299 13.74 -32.88 -16.67
C ASP A 299 13.56 -31.44 -17.17
N MET A 300 12.51 -30.75 -16.72
CA MET A 300 12.25 -29.35 -17.10
C MET A 300 13.27 -28.37 -16.55
N THR A 301 13.87 -28.69 -15.39
CA THR A 301 14.77 -27.79 -14.66
C THR A 301 16.25 -28.10 -14.85
N ASP A 302 16.58 -29.20 -15.53
CA ASP A 302 17.94 -29.74 -15.64
C ASP A 302 18.58 -30.00 -14.26
N GLY A 303 17.91 -30.84 -13.46
CA GLY A 303 18.44 -31.31 -12.17
C GLY A 303 17.85 -30.64 -10.91
N GLY A 304 16.69 -29.98 -11.04
CA GLY A 304 15.87 -29.55 -9.90
C GLY A 304 15.73 -28.03 -9.75
N ALA A 305 14.75 -27.64 -8.93
CA ALA A 305 14.40 -26.25 -8.68
C ALA A 305 15.28 -25.62 -7.60
N HIS A 306 15.72 -24.39 -7.83
CA HIS A 306 16.51 -23.61 -6.86
C HIS A 306 15.65 -23.21 -5.65
N ALA A 307 14.39 -22.92 -5.91
CA ALA A 307 13.40 -22.68 -4.88
C ALA A 307 12.12 -23.47 -5.17
N VAL A 308 11.54 -24.04 -4.12
CA VAL A 308 10.22 -24.65 -4.15
C VAL A 308 9.33 -23.94 -3.12
N LEU A 309 8.19 -23.40 -3.55
CA LEU A 309 7.18 -22.88 -2.64
C LEU A 309 6.07 -23.91 -2.49
N VAL A 310 5.88 -24.41 -1.27
CA VAL A 310 4.81 -25.36 -0.96
C VAL A 310 3.61 -24.57 -0.43
N ILE A 311 2.69 -24.24 -1.34
CA ILE A 311 1.45 -23.49 -1.04
C ILE A 311 0.30 -24.46 -0.79
N ALA A 312 0.18 -25.52 -1.59
CA ALA A 312 -0.80 -26.59 -1.36
C ALA A 312 -0.38 -27.41 -0.13
N PRO A 313 -1.12 -27.38 0.99
CA PRO A 313 -0.62 -27.84 2.28
C PRO A 313 -0.90 -29.34 2.54
N SER A 314 -0.69 -30.19 1.52
CA SER A 314 -0.88 -31.63 1.64
C SER A 314 0.42 -32.35 2.02
N GLU A 315 0.30 -33.48 2.72
CA GLU A 315 1.46 -34.31 3.06
C GLU A 315 2.23 -34.73 1.81
N ASN A 316 1.53 -35.13 0.74
CA ASN A 316 2.17 -35.53 -0.50
C ASN A 316 2.95 -34.38 -1.14
N THR A 317 2.35 -33.18 -1.23
CA THR A 317 3.02 -32.00 -1.81
C THR A 317 4.28 -31.62 -1.05
N TYR A 318 4.22 -31.65 0.28
CA TYR A 318 5.38 -31.38 1.13
C TYR A 318 6.51 -32.39 0.92
N ASN A 319 6.20 -33.68 0.90
CA ASN A 319 7.21 -34.73 0.77
C ASN A 319 7.80 -34.78 -0.65
N GLN A 320 6.97 -34.68 -1.71
CA GLN A 320 7.46 -34.66 -3.08
C GLN A 320 8.38 -33.47 -3.37
N SER A 321 8.23 -32.34 -2.67
CA SER A 321 9.12 -31.18 -2.83
C SER A 321 10.60 -31.50 -2.58
N LEU A 322 10.89 -32.52 -1.76
CA LEU A 322 12.24 -33.00 -1.48
C LEU A 322 12.89 -33.70 -2.68
N GLU A 323 12.08 -34.25 -3.59
CA GLU A 323 12.55 -35.10 -4.69
C GLU A 323 12.92 -34.31 -5.95
N TYR A 324 12.43 -33.08 -6.08
CA TYR A 324 12.71 -32.19 -7.22
C TYR A 324 13.34 -30.85 -6.84
N ALA A 325 13.70 -30.67 -5.56
CA ALA A 325 14.61 -29.61 -5.15
C ALA A 325 16.04 -29.95 -5.64
N ARG A 326 16.74 -28.97 -6.20
CA ARG A 326 18.14 -29.19 -6.63
C ARG A 326 19.09 -29.31 -5.44
N VAL A 327 20.32 -29.72 -5.72
CA VAL A 327 21.47 -29.51 -4.83
C VAL A 327 21.62 -28.02 -4.50
N GLN A 328 21.67 -27.68 -3.21
CA GLN A 328 21.61 -26.32 -2.63
C GLN A 328 20.25 -25.62 -2.79
N GLY A 329 19.19 -26.38 -3.08
CA GLY A 329 17.84 -25.88 -3.21
C GLY A 329 17.21 -25.49 -1.87
N THR A 330 16.29 -24.52 -1.91
CA THR A 330 15.49 -24.11 -0.76
C THR A 330 14.02 -24.46 -0.93
N ILE A 331 13.48 -25.24 0.01
CA ILE A 331 12.05 -25.53 0.12
C ILE A 331 11.44 -24.59 1.15
N VAL A 332 10.42 -23.84 0.76
CA VAL A 332 9.71 -22.89 1.61
C VAL A 332 8.32 -23.44 1.91
N CYS A 333 8.07 -23.75 3.18
CA CYS A 333 6.77 -24.13 3.71
C CYS A 333 5.91 -22.87 3.88
N VAL A 334 4.80 -22.78 3.14
CA VAL A 334 3.93 -21.59 3.11
C VAL A 334 2.51 -21.92 3.56
N GLY A 335 1.85 -22.86 2.87
CA GLY A 335 0.48 -23.25 3.19
C GLY A 335 0.40 -23.90 4.57
N LEU A 336 -0.58 -23.50 5.38
CA LEU A 336 -0.80 -24.07 6.72
C LEU A 336 -1.39 -25.49 6.61
N PRO A 337 -0.66 -26.54 7.02
CA PRO A 337 -1.11 -27.92 6.96
C PRO A 337 -1.74 -28.39 8.27
N HIS A 338 -2.41 -29.54 8.23
CA HIS A 338 -3.30 -30.00 9.30
C HIS A 338 -2.37 -30.55 10.37
N GLU A 339 -2.82 -30.59 11.62
CA GLU A 339 -1.92 -30.99 12.70
C GLU A 339 -1.38 -32.43 12.55
N ASP A 340 -1.98 -33.26 11.70
CA ASP A 340 -1.55 -34.61 11.35
C ASP A 340 -0.63 -34.71 10.13
N VAL A 341 -0.52 -33.66 9.30
CA VAL A 341 0.38 -33.65 8.13
C VAL A 341 1.84 -33.67 8.57
N ARG A 342 2.66 -34.56 7.99
CA ARG A 342 4.08 -34.67 8.31
C ARG A 342 4.97 -34.41 7.11
N LEU A 343 5.96 -33.53 7.28
CA LEU A 343 7.11 -33.43 6.39
C LEU A 343 8.16 -34.45 6.83
N ARG A 344 8.31 -35.54 6.09
CA ARG A 344 9.21 -36.66 6.36
C ARG A 344 10.54 -36.41 5.67
N VAL A 345 11.46 -35.74 6.36
CA VAL A 345 12.77 -35.36 5.80
C VAL A 345 13.83 -36.42 6.13
N PRO A 346 14.36 -37.19 5.16
CA PRO A 346 15.48 -38.07 5.41
C PRO A 346 16.76 -37.24 5.63
N PRO A 347 17.46 -37.34 6.78
CA PRO A 347 18.65 -36.52 7.03
C PRO A 347 19.76 -36.73 6.01
N GLY A 348 19.88 -37.96 5.47
CA GLY A 348 20.82 -38.26 4.39
C GLY A 348 20.54 -37.42 3.15
N LEU A 349 19.27 -37.22 2.76
CA LEU A 349 18.93 -36.41 1.60
C LEU A 349 19.39 -34.96 1.79
N VAL A 350 19.11 -34.38 2.96
CA VAL A 350 19.51 -33.01 3.32
C VAL A 350 21.03 -32.85 3.26
N LEU A 351 21.77 -33.81 3.84
CA LEU A 351 23.23 -33.76 3.88
C LEU A 351 23.85 -33.90 2.49
N HIS A 352 23.38 -34.83 1.65
CA HIS A 352 23.96 -35.08 0.34
C HIS A 352 23.62 -33.99 -0.69
N HIS A 353 22.50 -33.28 -0.52
CA HIS A 353 22.04 -32.25 -1.45
C HIS A 353 22.16 -30.82 -0.88
N ASP A 354 22.69 -30.64 0.33
CA ASP A 354 22.81 -29.34 0.99
C ASP A 354 21.46 -28.56 1.00
N LEU A 355 20.37 -29.27 1.30
CA LEU A 355 19.02 -28.71 1.22
C LEU A 355 18.73 -27.77 2.39
N THR A 356 18.02 -26.68 2.09
CA THR A 356 17.49 -25.78 3.11
C THR A 356 15.96 -25.87 3.16
N ILE A 357 15.39 -26.08 4.35
CA ILE A 357 13.93 -26.06 4.57
C ILE A 357 13.59 -24.87 5.47
N LYS A 358 12.71 -23.98 5.00
CA LYS A 358 12.33 -22.74 5.70
C LYS A 358 10.84 -22.61 5.86
N GLY A 359 10.41 -22.07 7.01
CA GLY A 359 9.04 -21.60 7.20
C GLY A 359 8.85 -20.16 6.72
N SER A 360 7.75 -19.91 6.01
CA SER A 360 7.26 -18.56 5.69
C SER A 360 5.81 -18.41 6.15
N MET A 361 5.58 -17.51 7.10
CA MET A 361 4.24 -17.06 7.47
C MET A 361 3.82 -15.91 6.53
N VAL A 362 3.02 -14.95 7.00
CA VAL A 362 2.77 -13.69 6.28
C VAL A 362 4.02 -12.80 6.25
N GLY A 363 4.00 -11.75 5.42
CA GLY A 363 5.06 -10.74 5.41
C GLY A 363 4.83 -9.58 6.38
N THR A 364 5.92 -8.86 6.65
CA THR A 364 5.95 -7.65 7.48
C THR A 364 5.23 -6.48 6.79
N ARG A 365 4.98 -5.38 7.51
CA ARG A 365 4.47 -4.12 6.88
C ARG A 365 5.36 -3.65 5.75
N ARG A 366 6.68 -3.84 5.89
CA ARG A 366 7.65 -3.54 4.83
C ARG A 366 7.42 -4.43 3.62
N ASP A 367 7.27 -5.74 3.83
CA ASP A 367 6.98 -6.68 2.74
C ASP A 367 5.64 -6.34 2.05
N ILE A 368 4.62 -5.88 2.78
CA ILE A 368 3.35 -5.45 2.17
C ILE A 368 3.57 -4.25 1.23
N ARG A 369 4.33 -3.24 1.66
CA ARG A 369 4.64 -2.08 0.80
C ARG A 369 5.40 -2.51 -0.46
N GLU A 370 6.45 -3.31 -0.30
CA GLU A 370 7.24 -3.82 -1.41
C GLU A 370 6.40 -4.66 -2.39
N ALA A 371 5.51 -5.53 -1.88
CA ALA A 371 4.57 -6.30 -2.70
C ALA A 371 3.58 -5.39 -3.44
N MET A 372 3.04 -4.37 -2.77
CA MET A 372 2.11 -3.41 -3.35
C MET A 372 2.73 -2.61 -4.50
N GLU A 373 4.03 -2.30 -4.44
CA GLU A 373 4.71 -1.60 -5.54
C GLU A 373 4.65 -2.37 -6.87
N PHE A 374 4.64 -3.70 -6.86
CA PHE A 374 4.49 -4.47 -8.10
C PHE A 374 3.09 -4.33 -8.69
N VAL A 375 2.07 -4.22 -7.83
CA VAL A 375 0.69 -3.97 -8.26
C VAL A 375 0.54 -2.55 -8.81
N GLU A 376 1.12 -1.57 -8.11
CA GLU A 376 1.15 -0.17 -8.56
C GLU A 376 1.85 -0.01 -9.92
N LYS A 377 2.97 -0.72 -10.12
CA LYS A 377 3.70 -0.74 -11.40
C LYS A 377 3.01 -1.59 -12.49
N GLY A 378 1.91 -2.26 -12.16
CA GLY A 378 1.16 -3.13 -13.07
C GLY A 378 1.89 -4.43 -13.45
N LEU A 379 2.94 -4.79 -12.72
CA LEU A 379 3.72 -6.03 -12.92
C LEU A 379 3.01 -7.25 -12.32
N VAL A 380 2.18 -7.03 -11.30
CA VAL A 380 1.34 -8.06 -10.68
C VAL A 380 -0.10 -7.56 -10.73
N LYS A 381 -0.97 -8.34 -11.33
CA LYS A 381 -2.41 -8.06 -11.45
C LYS A 381 -3.17 -9.27 -10.95
N PRO A 382 -3.67 -9.26 -9.70
CA PRO A 382 -4.46 -10.38 -9.22
C PRO A 382 -5.74 -10.52 -10.04
N THR A 383 -6.09 -11.76 -10.39
CA THR A 383 -7.44 -12.07 -10.90
C THR A 383 -8.39 -12.00 -9.71
N VAL A 384 -9.29 -11.03 -9.73
CA VAL A 384 -10.23 -10.78 -8.64
C VAL A 384 -11.67 -11.02 -9.09
N LEU A 385 -12.41 -11.78 -8.28
CA LEU A 385 -13.86 -11.94 -8.36
C LEU A 385 -14.49 -11.05 -7.30
N VAL A 386 -15.23 -10.05 -7.75
CA VAL A 386 -15.87 -9.08 -6.87
C VAL A 386 -17.28 -9.57 -6.53
N HIS A 387 -17.58 -9.56 -5.24
CA HIS A 387 -18.85 -9.98 -4.66
C HIS A 387 -19.38 -8.89 -3.74
N GLU A 388 -20.69 -8.86 -3.53
CA GLU A 388 -21.28 -8.05 -2.47
C GLU A 388 -21.16 -8.77 -1.12
N MET A 389 -21.14 -8.01 -0.02
CA MET A 389 -20.98 -8.57 1.33
C MET A 389 -22.03 -9.65 1.65
N GLY A 390 -23.25 -9.53 1.12
CA GLY A 390 -24.32 -10.52 1.30
C GLY A 390 -24.04 -11.88 0.65
N GLU A 391 -23.09 -11.97 -0.29
CA GLU A 391 -22.76 -13.19 -1.03
C GLU A 391 -21.66 -14.02 -0.36
N VAL A 392 -21.14 -13.59 0.80
CA VAL A 392 -20.00 -14.21 1.50
C VAL A 392 -20.17 -15.72 1.74
N GLU A 393 -21.39 -16.19 2.02
CA GLU A 393 -21.67 -17.61 2.25
C GLU A 393 -21.47 -18.43 0.97
N GLU A 394 -21.92 -17.91 -0.17
CA GLU A 394 -21.72 -18.58 -1.46
C GLU A 394 -20.25 -18.54 -1.89
N VAL A 395 -19.55 -17.44 -1.60
CA VAL A 395 -18.09 -17.36 -1.81
C VAL A 395 -17.39 -18.48 -1.03
N PHE A 396 -17.71 -18.66 0.25
CA PHE A 396 -17.14 -19.75 1.05
C PHE A 396 -17.50 -21.14 0.51
N ARG A 397 -18.74 -21.39 0.09
CA ARG A 397 -19.11 -22.67 -0.54
C ARG A 397 -18.35 -22.94 -1.83
N LYS A 398 -18.09 -21.93 -2.66
CA LYS A 398 -17.27 -22.08 -3.88
C LYS A 398 -15.81 -22.37 -3.53
N MET A 399 -15.29 -21.76 -2.45
CA MET A 399 -13.94 -22.03 -1.97
C MET A 399 -13.79 -23.49 -1.47
N GLU A 400 -14.75 -23.99 -0.69
CA GLU A 400 -14.76 -25.40 -0.24
C GLU A 400 -14.77 -26.38 -1.42
N ARG A 401 -15.43 -26.02 -2.52
CA ARG A 401 -15.48 -26.81 -3.76
C ARG A 401 -14.30 -26.59 -4.70
N ASN A 402 -13.34 -25.73 -4.34
CA ASN A 402 -12.21 -25.32 -5.20
C ASN A 402 -12.63 -24.69 -6.54
N GLU A 403 -13.79 -24.04 -6.59
CA GLU A 403 -14.38 -23.42 -7.78
C GLU A 403 -14.00 -21.93 -7.94
N VAL A 404 -13.26 -21.37 -6.98
CA VAL A 404 -12.78 -19.97 -7.05
C VAL A 404 -11.43 -19.92 -7.78
N LEU A 405 -11.46 -19.47 -9.04
CA LEU A 405 -10.24 -19.12 -9.77
C LEU A 405 -9.77 -17.71 -9.36
N GLY A 406 -8.62 -17.63 -8.69
CA GLY A 406 -8.02 -16.35 -8.27
C GLY A 406 -8.40 -15.95 -6.85
N ARG A 407 -8.83 -14.69 -6.66
CA ARG A 407 -9.10 -14.07 -5.35
C ARG A 407 -10.52 -13.53 -5.28
N ALA A 408 -11.27 -13.88 -4.26
CA ALA A 408 -12.55 -13.23 -3.99
C ALA A 408 -12.35 -11.95 -3.16
N VAL A 409 -13.11 -10.90 -3.48
CA VAL A 409 -13.16 -9.63 -2.74
C VAL A 409 -14.61 -9.26 -2.51
N LEU A 410 -14.96 -8.98 -1.25
CA LEU A 410 -16.26 -8.44 -0.88
C LEU A 410 -16.21 -6.92 -0.94
N LYS A 411 -17.16 -6.33 -1.66
CA LYS A 411 -17.52 -4.93 -1.50
C LYS A 411 -18.36 -4.78 -0.24
N LEU A 412 -17.96 -3.83 0.59
CA LEU A 412 -18.65 -3.51 1.83
C LEU A 412 -19.57 -2.35 1.47
N GLU A 413 -20.76 -2.69 0.94
CA GLU A 413 -21.78 -1.72 0.50
C GLU A 413 -21.92 -0.60 1.52
N PHE A 414 -22.02 0.64 1.07
CA PHE A 414 -22.46 1.74 1.92
C PHE A 414 -23.85 2.18 1.46
N PRO A 415 -24.76 2.54 2.38
CA PRO A 415 -25.82 3.46 1.99
C PRO A 415 -25.14 4.71 1.45
N TYR A 416 -25.46 5.03 0.20
CA TYR A 416 -24.94 6.16 -0.58
C TYR A 416 -24.79 7.41 0.32
N PHE A 417 -23.55 7.77 0.68
CA PHE A 417 -23.28 9.15 1.03
C PHE A 417 -23.48 9.94 -0.26
N GLN A 418 -24.38 10.91 -0.28
CA GLN A 418 -24.39 11.85 -1.39
C GLN A 418 -23.01 12.53 -1.41
N GLU A 419 -22.20 12.18 -2.41
CA GLU A 419 -20.94 12.87 -2.65
C GLU A 419 -21.28 14.35 -2.84
N GLY A 420 -20.85 15.17 -1.88
CA GLY A 420 -20.64 16.58 -2.15
C GLY A 420 -19.74 16.69 -3.37
N THR A 421 -20.14 17.49 -4.35
CA THR A 421 -19.48 17.64 -5.65
C THR A 421 -17.96 17.83 -5.50
N LYS A 422 -17.18 17.34 -6.46
CA LYS A 422 -15.69 17.41 -6.50
C LYS A 422 -15.09 18.79 -6.17
N GLU A 423 -15.86 19.86 -6.29
CA GLU A 423 -15.51 21.24 -5.91
C GLU A 423 -15.35 21.43 -4.39
N GLN A 424 -16.10 20.71 -3.55
CA GLN A 424 -16.07 20.84 -2.08
C GLN A 424 -14.84 20.18 -1.44
N ALA A 425 -14.32 19.09 -2.02
CA ALA A 425 -13.10 18.43 -1.56
C ALA A 425 -11.83 19.26 -1.86
N GLN A 426 -11.85 20.02 -2.97
CA GLN A 426 -10.79 20.98 -3.31
C GLN A 426 -10.82 22.21 -2.39
N GLU A 427 -12.01 22.70 -2.01
CA GLU A 427 -12.14 23.78 -1.02
C GLU A 427 -11.62 23.36 0.37
N GLN A 428 -11.98 22.17 0.87
CA GLN A 428 -11.50 21.68 2.18
C GLN A 428 -9.96 21.55 2.26
N SER A 429 -9.32 21.16 1.16
CA SER A 429 -7.87 21.08 1.04
C SER A 429 -7.20 22.46 1.07
N ALA A 430 -7.84 23.46 0.45
CA ALA A 430 -7.38 24.85 0.45
C ALA A 430 -7.58 25.54 1.81
N PHE A 431 -8.66 25.22 2.54
CA PHE A 431 -8.91 25.75 3.89
C PHE A 431 -7.89 25.25 4.93
N HIS A 432 -7.45 24.00 4.83
CA HIS A 432 -6.40 23.47 5.70
C HIS A 432 -5.03 24.12 5.43
N TYR A 433 -4.75 24.46 4.16
CA TYR A 433 -3.52 25.15 3.76
C TYR A 433 -3.47 26.62 4.20
N CYS A 434 -4.63 27.30 4.23
CA CYS A 434 -4.72 28.70 4.66
C CYS A 434 -4.68 28.85 6.19
N GLY A 435 -5.21 27.88 6.95
CA GLY A 435 -5.14 27.86 8.43
C GLY A 435 -3.71 27.75 8.98
N LEU A 436 -2.81 27.09 8.26
CA LEU A 436 -1.37 27.05 8.59
C LEU A 436 -0.66 28.39 8.39
N MET A 437 -1.17 29.25 7.49
CA MET A 437 -0.61 30.59 7.23
C MET A 437 -1.16 31.66 8.20
N THR A 438 -2.36 31.45 8.77
CA THR A 438 -2.95 32.37 9.76
C THR A 438 -2.66 31.98 11.22
N GLY A 439 -2.33 30.71 11.48
CA GLY A 439 -1.98 30.20 12.82
C GLY A 439 -0.65 30.68 13.40
N THR A 440 0.14 31.49 12.67
CA THR A 440 1.39 32.10 13.16
C THR A 440 1.27 33.59 13.51
N LEU A 441 0.07 34.16 13.50
CA LEU A 441 -0.18 35.53 13.97
C LEU A 441 -1.19 35.51 15.12
N GLY A 442 -0.73 35.02 16.26
CA GLY A 442 -1.55 34.90 17.47
C GLY A 442 -0.70 34.95 18.73
N LYS A 443 -0.04 36.08 18.98
CA LYS A 443 0.20 36.71 20.28
C LYS A 443 1.13 37.91 20.09
N GLU A 444 0.78 39.02 20.74
CA GLU A 444 1.52 40.27 20.76
C GLU A 444 2.94 40.06 21.30
N GLU A 445 3.94 40.06 20.42
CA GLU A 445 5.32 40.43 20.75
C GLU A 445 5.91 41.25 19.58
N GLN A 446 6.76 42.22 19.91
CA GLN A 446 7.28 43.29 19.05
C GLN A 446 7.82 42.81 17.69
N PRO A 447 7.73 43.63 16.62
CA PRO A 447 8.09 43.20 15.28
C PRO A 447 9.61 43.00 15.14
N ALA A 448 10.06 41.74 15.17
CA ALA A 448 11.37 41.40 14.63
C ALA A 448 11.33 41.58 13.10
N GLN A 449 12.19 42.46 12.57
CA GLN A 449 12.34 42.66 11.13
C GLN A 449 12.78 41.37 10.44
N LEU A 450 11.85 40.67 9.78
CA LEU A 450 12.15 39.56 8.90
C LEU A 450 12.46 40.13 7.50
N SER A 451 13.74 40.14 7.10
CA SER A 451 14.12 40.48 5.72
C SER A 451 14.13 39.21 4.86
N VAL A 452 13.17 39.07 3.95
CA VAL A 452 13.16 38.00 2.93
C VAL A 452 13.91 38.51 1.70
N LYS A 453 15.06 37.91 1.37
CA LYS A 453 15.74 38.11 0.08
C LYS A 453 15.36 36.98 -0.87
N VAL A 454 14.62 37.32 -1.92
CA VAL A 454 14.37 36.43 -3.06
C VAL A 454 15.45 36.70 -4.09
N GLN A 455 16.28 35.71 -4.40
CA GLN A 455 17.27 35.80 -5.47
C GLN A 455 16.83 34.89 -6.62
N VAL A 456 16.48 35.49 -7.75
CA VAL A 456 16.10 34.77 -8.97
C VAL A 456 17.35 34.73 -9.85
N GLY A 457 17.88 33.52 -10.09
CA GLY A 457 19.02 33.30 -11.00
C GLY A 457 18.67 32.29 -12.08
N PRO A 458 19.26 32.39 -13.29
CA PRO A 458 19.12 31.36 -14.32
C PRO A 458 19.76 30.05 -13.84
N SER A 459 19.06 28.94 -14.03
CA SER A 459 19.54 27.59 -13.71
C SER A 459 20.80 27.23 -14.53
N LEU A 460 21.90 26.92 -13.85
CA LEU A 460 23.06 26.26 -14.45
C LEU A 460 22.71 24.79 -14.78
N PRO A 461 23.15 24.26 -15.94
CA PRO A 461 22.92 22.85 -16.29
C PRO A 461 23.77 21.94 -15.40
N LEU A 462 23.13 20.96 -14.76
CA LEU A 462 23.81 19.85 -14.08
C LEU A 462 24.52 18.97 -15.12
N ALA A 463 25.80 18.73 -14.89
CA ALA A 463 26.69 17.95 -15.73
C ALA A 463 26.24 16.48 -15.85
N SER A 464 26.12 16.01 -17.08
CA SER A 464 26.05 14.59 -17.44
C SER A 464 27.44 13.96 -17.28
N GLN A 465 27.55 12.90 -16.47
CA GLN A 465 28.69 11.98 -16.54
C GLN A 465 28.61 11.15 -17.82
N ASP A 466 29.78 10.91 -18.39
CA ASP A 466 30.06 10.41 -19.72
C ASP A 466 29.39 9.07 -20.08
N LEU A 467 28.75 9.04 -21.26
CA LEU A 467 28.63 7.83 -22.08
C LEU A 467 29.03 8.19 -23.51
N GLN A 468 30.25 7.82 -23.88
CA GLN A 468 30.78 7.96 -25.24
C GLN A 468 30.11 6.95 -26.17
N LEU A 469 29.51 7.40 -27.27
CA LEU A 469 29.38 6.62 -28.51
C LEU A 469 29.53 7.55 -29.74
N PRO A 470 30.07 7.04 -30.87
CA PRO A 470 30.75 7.86 -31.87
C PRO A 470 29.82 8.50 -32.89
N ILE A 471 30.23 9.69 -33.34
CA ILE A 471 29.64 10.47 -34.41
C ILE A 471 29.93 9.80 -35.77
N HIS A 472 28.91 9.54 -36.57
CA HIS A 472 28.98 9.78 -38.01
C HIS A 472 27.61 9.93 -38.69
N GLN A 473 27.51 11.03 -39.46
CA GLN A 473 26.76 11.22 -40.70
C GLN A 473 25.32 11.80 -40.67
N GLN A 474 25.27 13.02 -41.21
CA GLN A 474 24.30 13.58 -42.17
C GLN A 474 22.95 14.14 -41.68
N ARG A 475 22.78 15.46 -41.93
CA ARG A 475 21.51 16.21 -41.97
C ARG A 475 20.60 15.65 -43.09
N PRO A 476 19.25 15.71 -42.98
CA PRO A 476 18.58 16.86 -43.62
C PRO A 476 17.24 17.37 -42.99
N LYS A 477 17.05 18.69 -43.16
CA LYS A 477 15.84 19.42 -43.61
C LYS A 477 14.53 19.40 -42.77
N ASN A 478 14.23 20.58 -42.22
CA ASN A 478 12.97 21.35 -42.39
C ASN A 478 11.59 20.70 -42.17
N ALA A 479 11.44 19.77 -41.22
CA ALA A 479 10.11 19.37 -40.72
C ALA A 479 9.96 19.36 -39.18
N ALA A 480 11.04 19.46 -38.40
CA ALA A 480 10.99 19.33 -36.93
C ALA A 480 10.79 20.65 -36.14
N LEU A 481 10.75 21.81 -36.81
CA LEU A 481 10.72 23.13 -36.16
C LEU A 481 9.33 23.77 -36.01
N LYS A 482 8.25 23.08 -36.43
CA LYS A 482 6.87 23.56 -36.26
C LYS A 482 6.10 22.92 -35.11
N GLN A 483 6.65 21.92 -34.43
CA GLN A 483 5.98 21.23 -33.30
C GLN A 483 6.54 21.62 -31.91
N LEU A 484 7.61 22.42 -31.86
CA LEU A 484 8.27 22.88 -30.62
C LEU A 484 7.82 24.28 -30.12
N ARG A 485 6.71 24.82 -30.64
CA ARG A 485 6.17 26.14 -30.24
C ARG A 485 4.85 26.09 -29.45
N ARG A 486 4.40 24.93 -28.97
CA ARG A 486 3.09 24.83 -28.31
C ARG A 486 3.02 24.40 -26.85
N ASN A 487 4.11 24.03 -26.19
CA ASN A 487 4.11 23.83 -24.73
C ASN A 487 5.46 24.28 -24.15
N ARG A 488 5.54 25.49 -23.60
CA ARG A 488 6.63 25.87 -22.69
C ARG A 488 6.13 25.67 -21.27
N VAL A 489 6.53 24.57 -20.65
CA VAL A 489 6.66 24.52 -19.19
C VAL A 489 7.98 25.20 -18.86
N ILE A 490 7.91 26.37 -18.23
CA ILE A 490 9.11 27.04 -17.70
C ILE A 490 9.22 26.61 -16.24
N ASN A 491 10.21 25.79 -15.92
CA ASN A 491 10.51 25.42 -14.54
C ASN A 491 11.29 26.56 -13.87
N TYR A 492 10.77 27.09 -12.77
CA TYR A 492 11.53 27.94 -11.87
C TYR A 492 11.87 27.15 -10.61
N SER A 493 13.14 27.14 -10.20
CA SER A 493 13.54 26.66 -8.88
C SER A 493 13.63 27.86 -7.93
N THR A 494 12.78 27.91 -6.92
CA THR A 494 12.85 28.94 -5.88
C THR A 494 13.63 28.39 -4.69
N GLN A 495 14.73 29.04 -4.32
CA GLN A 495 15.41 28.78 -3.05
C GLN A 495 14.97 29.79 -1.99
N LEU A 496 14.54 29.29 -0.83
CA LEU A 496 14.22 30.09 0.34
C LEU A 496 15.42 30.02 1.30
N ILE A 497 16.16 31.12 1.43
CA ILE A 497 17.25 31.23 2.41
C ILE A 497 16.72 32.03 3.60
N VAL A 498 16.54 31.36 4.73
CA VAL A 498 16.23 32.02 6.02
C VAL A 498 17.53 32.18 6.79
N SER A 499 18.05 33.40 6.90
CA SER A 499 19.20 33.69 7.76
C SER A 499 18.75 34.41 9.03
N LYS A 500 19.03 33.83 10.20
CA LYS A 500 19.03 34.57 11.47
C LYS A 500 20.35 35.33 11.60
N SER A 501 20.30 36.61 11.95
CA SER A 501 21.47 37.39 12.29
C SER A 501 21.95 37.04 13.71
N THR A 502 22.69 35.94 13.85
CA THR A 502 23.56 35.68 15.02
C THR A 502 24.55 34.56 14.66
N PRO A 503 25.84 34.63 15.06
CA PRO A 503 26.86 33.77 14.50
C PRO A 503 26.86 32.42 15.22
N GLN A 504 26.12 31.42 14.70
CA GLN A 504 26.36 30.01 15.03
C GLN A 504 25.81 29.08 13.91
N LYS A 505 26.77 28.35 13.30
CA LYS A 505 26.69 27.23 12.34
C LYS A 505 25.35 26.92 11.65
N LEU A 506 25.29 27.20 10.34
CA LEU A 506 24.26 26.76 9.40
C LEU A 506 24.41 25.27 9.06
N GLY A 507 23.38 24.47 9.33
CA GLY A 507 23.10 23.23 8.62
C GLY A 507 22.12 23.52 7.47
N VAL A 508 22.44 23.10 6.26
CA VAL A 508 21.59 23.29 5.07
C VAL A 508 20.53 22.20 5.05
N VAL A 509 19.24 22.58 5.11
CA VAL A 509 18.11 21.69 4.81
C VAL A 509 17.65 22.00 3.39
N GLN A 510 17.80 21.04 2.48
CA GLN A 510 17.24 21.10 1.13
C GLN A 510 15.89 20.37 1.12
N THR A 511 14.81 21.08 0.77
CA THR A 511 13.50 20.47 0.48
C THR A 511 13.05 20.98 -0.90
N PRO A 512 12.80 20.11 -1.89
CA PRO A 512 12.24 20.54 -3.17
C PRO A 512 10.73 20.77 -3.01
N PHE A 513 10.26 21.99 -3.28
CA PHE A 513 8.85 22.28 -3.53
C PHE A 513 8.62 22.43 -5.03
N LEU A 514 7.66 21.69 -5.59
CA LEU A 514 7.15 21.89 -6.94
C LEU A 514 5.85 22.69 -6.85
N ILE A 515 5.82 23.90 -7.40
CA ILE A 515 4.57 24.66 -7.61
C ILE A 515 4.23 24.57 -9.10
N SER A 516 3.18 23.83 -9.43
CA SER A 516 2.61 23.78 -10.78
C SER A 516 1.49 24.82 -10.91
N ILE A 517 1.72 25.90 -11.66
CA ILE A 517 0.68 26.87 -12.02
C ILE A 517 0.08 26.45 -13.37
N LEU A 518 -1.17 25.97 -13.35
CA LEU A 518 -1.95 25.66 -14.56
C LEU A 518 -2.60 26.92 -15.11
N TYR A 519 -2.16 27.39 -16.28
CA TYR A 519 -2.79 28.47 -17.03
C TYR A 519 -3.88 27.88 -17.93
N ILE A 520 -5.17 28.03 -17.55
CA ILE A 520 -6.29 27.69 -18.44
C ILE A 520 -6.54 28.88 -19.36
N ARG A 521 -6.19 28.73 -20.65
CA ARG A 521 -6.56 29.70 -21.69
C ARG A 521 -7.90 29.28 -22.29
N GLN A 522 -8.98 29.97 -21.92
CA GLN A 522 -10.25 29.85 -22.64
C GLN A 522 -10.05 30.33 -24.08
N SER A 523 -10.36 29.47 -25.04
CA SER A 523 -10.58 29.85 -26.44
C SER A 523 -12.07 29.66 -26.75
N HIS A 524 -12.65 30.70 -27.37
CA HIS A 524 -14.05 30.93 -27.70
C HIS A 524 -14.90 29.72 -28.08
#